data_AF-A0AA42LF48-F1
#
_entry.id   AF-A0AA42LF48-F1
#
_cell.length_a   1.000
_cell.length_b   1.000
_cell.length_c   1.000
_cell.angle_alpha   90.00
_cell.angle_beta   90.00
_cell.angle_gamma   90.00
#
_symmetry.space_group_name_H-M   'P 1'
#
loop_
_entity.id
_entity.type
_entity.pdbx_description
1 polymer ?
#
loop_
_entity_poly.entity_id
_entity_poly.type
_entity_poly.pdbx_seq_one_letter_code
_entity_poly.pdbx_strand_id
1 'polypeptide(L)'
;MNFDDLKTNIVNLLKIYRGRGVSLRNEIHPLLASFTFLDRIHTWSSLFVHISELEEDIEPDLLAKLGDLYTKIKTDFNKRVLFEDKYLSVYNELSCYDQLKQHLESLVAPDQTLDLFRNGDFKDHIFQAKQEVEQKYIYQFKIIRTFILKENIRVDALKSEYVNEEYEKLVAYKEVRLPCFDSIILDDVTQQIILCADLSSQFHEENLRGALAKLRLYLNQLVLEHIPDTGCNVFPAIERLYYEEIGNVKNLSFKTDDGISHNESSRVGIEDLRSGEYHKGGIANATIEPYNITKEYNLEAYKVLVTVKGSWHALAINTGIPNLNNFYVSTKDQSSFFKAIEEIVKTS
;
A
#
# COMPACT_ATOMS: atom_id res chain seq x y z
N MET A 1 -12.81 -27.40 6.00
CA MET A 1 -11.38 -27.68 5.77
C MET A 1 -10.95 -28.68 6.82
N ASN A 2 -10.16 -29.68 6.43
CA ASN A 2 -9.57 -30.59 7.40
C ASN A 2 -8.35 -29.92 8.08
N PHE A 3 -7.73 -30.63 9.02
CA PHE A 3 -6.59 -30.15 9.79
C PHE A 3 -5.37 -29.78 8.91
N ASP A 4 -5.00 -30.63 7.96
CA ASP A 4 -3.85 -30.41 7.07
C ASP A 4 -4.07 -29.28 6.08
N ASP A 5 -5.29 -29.10 5.58
CA ASP A 5 -5.69 -27.97 4.74
C ASP A 5 -5.48 -26.65 5.50
N LEU A 6 -5.89 -26.59 6.77
CA LEU A 6 -5.74 -25.40 7.61
C LEU A 6 -4.27 -25.05 7.83
N LYS A 7 -3.43 -26.02 8.20
CA LYS A 7 -1.98 -25.81 8.37
C LYS A 7 -1.37 -25.24 7.08
N THR A 8 -1.66 -25.88 5.95
CA THR A 8 -1.14 -25.48 4.64
C THR A 8 -1.58 -24.06 4.27
N ASN A 9 -2.86 -23.74 4.44
CA ASN A 9 -3.42 -22.43 4.11
C ASN A 9 -2.89 -21.31 5.01
N ILE A 10 -2.72 -21.58 6.31
CA ILE A 10 -2.10 -20.64 7.26
C ILE A 10 -0.66 -20.36 6.85
N VAL A 11 0.15 -21.40 6.61
CA VAL A 11 1.56 -21.23 6.21
C VAL A 11 1.68 -20.46 4.89
N ASN A 12 0.82 -20.76 3.91
CA ASN A 12 0.81 -20.05 2.63
C ASN A 12 0.48 -18.56 2.80
N LEU A 13 -0.55 -18.22 3.59
CA LEU A 13 -0.86 -16.84 3.93
C LEU A 13 0.33 -16.15 4.63
N LEU A 14 0.91 -16.78 5.65
CA LEU A 14 2.04 -16.21 6.39
C LEU A 14 3.28 -16.00 5.51
N LYS A 15 3.53 -16.85 4.51
CA LYS A 15 4.57 -16.62 3.49
C LYS A 15 4.29 -15.36 2.68
N ILE A 16 3.04 -15.10 2.32
CA ILE A 16 2.65 -13.86 1.64
C ILE A 16 2.91 -12.66 2.56
N TYR A 17 2.50 -12.71 3.83
CA TYR A 17 2.80 -11.65 4.81
C TYR A 17 4.29 -11.33 4.90
N ARG A 18 5.14 -12.35 4.99
CA ARG A 18 6.60 -12.19 4.99
C ARG A 18 7.07 -11.47 3.72
N GLY A 19 6.59 -11.89 2.55
CA GLY A 19 6.93 -11.24 1.27
C GLY A 19 6.46 -9.78 1.20
N ARG A 20 5.34 -9.47 1.86
CA ARG A 20 4.79 -8.12 2.00
C ARG A 20 5.52 -7.26 3.05
N GLY A 21 6.60 -7.77 3.66
CA GLY A 21 7.41 -7.02 4.61
C GLY A 21 6.76 -6.82 5.98
N VAL A 22 5.69 -7.56 6.29
CA VAL A 22 4.97 -7.45 7.56
C VAL A 22 5.85 -7.91 8.72
N SER A 23 5.77 -7.21 9.86
CA SER A 23 6.56 -7.55 11.04
C SER A 23 6.01 -8.81 11.72
N LEU A 24 6.83 -9.85 11.81
CA LEU A 24 6.50 -11.05 12.58
C LEU A 24 6.13 -10.69 14.03
N ARG A 25 7.00 -9.92 14.69
CA ARG A 25 6.86 -9.59 16.11
C ARG A 25 5.70 -8.64 16.40
N ASN A 26 5.57 -7.57 15.63
CA ASN A 26 4.64 -6.49 15.97
C ASN A 26 3.25 -6.72 15.38
N GLU A 27 3.13 -7.54 14.34
CA GLU A 27 1.87 -7.65 13.58
C GLU A 27 1.33 -9.06 13.50
N ILE A 28 2.17 -10.10 13.42
CA ILE A 28 1.71 -11.49 13.36
C ILE A 28 1.54 -12.11 14.75
N HIS A 29 2.48 -11.91 15.67
CA HIS A 29 2.37 -12.49 17.02
C HIS A 29 1.06 -12.12 17.74
N PRO A 30 0.53 -10.88 17.65
CA PRO A 30 -0.78 -10.57 18.22
C PRO A 30 -1.92 -11.45 17.68
N LEU A 31 -1.85 -11.89 16.41
CA LEU A 31 -2.83 -12.80 15.83
C LEU A 31 -2.68 -14.24 16.35
N LEU A 32 -1.46 -14.61 16.76
CA LEU A 32 -1.11 -15.92 17.31
C LEU A 32 -1.34 -16.04 18.82
N ALA A 33 -1.78 -14.98 19.50
CA ALA A 33 -1.84 -14.92 20.96
C ALA A 33 -2.69 -16.02 21.64
N SER A 34 -3.58 -16.69 20.90
CA SER A 34 -4.33 -17.86 21.40
C SER A 34 -3.51 -19.16 21.44
N PHE A 35 -2.28 -19.16 20.95
CA PHE A 35 -1.36 -20.30 20.90
C PHE A 35 -0.08 -19.98 21.68
N THR A 36 0.00 -20.50 22.90
CA THR A 36 1.11 -20.27 23.86
C THR A 36 2.47 -20.78 23.40
N PHE A 37 2.51 -21.62 22.36
CA PHE A 37 3.73 -22.17 21.77
C PHE A 37 4.14 -21.47 20.47
N LEU A 38 3.22 -20.82 19.75
CA LEU A 38 3.52 -20.13 18.49
C LEU A 38 3.98 -18.69 18.72
N ASP A 39 3.46 -18.02 19.75
CA ASP A 39 3.77 -16.61 20.07
C ASP A 39 5.23 -16.39 20.52
N ARG A 40 5.95 -17.45 20.87
CA ARG A 40 7.37 -17.45 21.27
C ARG A 40 8.33 -17.62 20.10
N ILE A 41 7.83 -17.89 18.89
CA ILE A 41 8.70 -18.18 17.75
C ILE A 41 9.24 -16.89 17.14
N HIS A 42 10.55 -16.68 17.20
CA HIS A 42 11.16 -15.41 16.78
C HIS A 42 11.57 -15.33 15.29
N THR A 43 11.41 -16.40 14.51
CA THR A 43 11.77 -16.42 13.09
C THR A 43 10.67 -16.99 12.22
N TRP A 44 10.51 -16.41 11.02
CA TRP A 44 9.53 -16.86 10.04
C TRP A 44 9.70 -18.33 9.66
N SER A 45 10.93 -18.76 9.39
CA SER A 45 11.22 -20.14 8.98
C SER A 45 10.81 -21.13 10.07
N SER A 46 11.13 -20.83 11.33
CA SER A 46 10.72 -21.66 12.46
C SER A 46 9.19 -21.70 12.58
N LEU A 47 8.51 -20.56 12.43
CA LEU A 47 7.05 -20.49 12.55
C LEU A 47 6.35 -21.37 11.51
N PHE A 48 6.86 -21.36 10.26
CA PHE A 48 6.31 -22.19 9.20
C PHE A 48 6.46 -23.69 9.49
N VAL A 49 7.63 -24.10 9.98
CA VAL A 49 7.92 -25.49 10.33
C VAL A 49 7.00 -25.94 11.47
N HIS A 50 6.94 -25.17 12.56
CA HIS A 50 6.12 -25.51 13.72
C HIS A 50 4.65 -25.66 13.35
N ILE A 51 4.07 -24.76 12.53
CA ILE A 51 2.68 -24.91 12.09
C ILE A 51 2.50 -26.14 11.19
N SER A 52 3.45 -26.45 10.30
CA SER A 52 3.34 -27.58 9.37
C SER A 52 3.41 -28.93 10.08
N GLU A 53 4.24 -29.01 11.11
CA GLU A 53 4.49 -30.21 11.93
C GLU A 53 3.49 -30.37 13.09
N LEU A 54 2.49 -29.50 13.21
CA LEU A 54 1.42 -29.69 14.19
C LEU A 54 0.71 -31.02 13.96
N GLU A 55 0.47 -31.74 15.06
CA GLU A 55 -0.33 -32.95 15.15
C GLU A 55 -1.65 -32.62 15.86
N GLU A 56 -2.75 -33.27 15.44
CA GLU A 56 -4.11 -32.92 15.87
C GLU A 56 -4.35 -33.16 17.38
N ASP A 57 -3.60 -34.08 17.98
CA ASP A 57 -3.76 -34.53 19.36
C ASP A 57 -2.96 -33.71 20.39
N ILE A 58 -2.23 -32.67 19.98
CA ILE A 58 -1.34 -31.88 20.85
C ILE A 58 -2.10 -31.12 21.95
N GLU A 59 -3.33 -30.67 21.67
CA GLU A 59 -4.16 -29.92 22.61
C GLU A 59 -5.65 -30.14 22.33
N PRO A 60 -6.53 -30.13 23.35
CA PRO A 60 -7.97 -30.10 23.12
C PRO A 60 -8.40 -28.98 22.17
N ASP A 61 -9.37 -29.30 21.31
CA ASP A 61 -10.00 -28.37 20.36
C ASP A 61 -9.04 -27.71 19.35
N LEU A 62 -7.85 -28.28 19.13
CA LEU A 62 -6.82 -27.71 18.27
C LEU A 62 -7.32 -27.41 16.85
N LEU A 63 -8.14 -28.31 16.27
CA LEU A 63 -8.76 -28.10 14.96
C LEU A 63 -9.61 -26.82 14.93
N ALA A 64 -10.43 -26.60 15.97
CA ALA A 64 -11.26 -25.40 16.09
C ALA A 64 -10.38 -24.15 16.26
N LYS A 65 -9.36 -24.21 17.12
CA LYS A 65 -8.41 -23.11 17.32
C LYS A 65 -7.68 -22.73 16.03
N LEU A 66 -7.28 -23.71 15.21
CA LEU A 66 -6.66 -23.47 13.91
C LEU A 66 -7.65 -22.86 12.90
N GLY A 67 -8.91 -23.30 12.92
CA GLY A 67 -9.99 -22.69 12.15
C GLY A 67 -10.17 -21.21 12.48
N ASP A 68 -10.19 -20.87 13.77
CA ASP A 68 -10.27 -19.49 14.26
C ASP A 68 -9.05 -18.68 13.86
N LEU A 69 -7.85 -19.26 13.98
CA LEU A 69 -6.61 -18.60 13.58
C LEU A 69 -6.61 -18.30 12.08
N TYR A 70 -6.96 -19.28 11.25
CA TYR A 70 -7.06 -19.09 9.81
C TYR A 70 -8.04 -17.97 9.48
N THR A 71 -9.20 -17.93 10.13
CA THR A 71 -10.20 -16.88 9.94
C THR A 71 -9.66 -15.50 10.33
N LYS A 72 -8.96 -15.39 11.46
CA LYS A 72 -8.31 -14.14 11.91
C LYS A 72 -7.26 -13.66 10.91
N ILE A 73 -6.33 -14.53 10.51
CA ILE A 73 -5.28 -14.20 9.54
C ILE A 73 -5.90 -13.81 8.20
N LYS A 74 -6.88 -14.56 7.69
CA LYS A 74 -7.55 -14.26 6.42
C LYS A 74 -8.27 -12.91 6.47
N THR A 75 -8.94 -12.61 7.59
CA THR A 75 -9.67 -11.35 7.77
C THR A 75 -8.71 -10.16 7.82
N ASP A 76 -7.62 -10.26 8.60
CA ASP A 76 -6.56 -9.25 8.63
C ASP A 76 -5.94 -9.07 7.24
N PHE A 77 -5.63 -10.17 6.56
CA PHE A 77 -5.04 -10.17 5.23
C PHE A 77 -5.92 -9.41 4.23
N ASN A 78 -7.21 -9.74 4.19
CA ASN A 78 -8.17 -9.10 3.29
C ASN A 78 -8.23 -7.58 3.52
N LYS A 79 -8.25 -7.12 4.78
CA LYS A 79 -8.24 -5.68 5.09
C LYS A 79 -6.96 -5.00 4.57
N ARG A 80 -5.81 -5.63 4.78
CA ARG A 80 -4.51 -5.09 4.33
C ARG A 80 -4.43 -4.99 2.82
N VAL A 81 -4.78 -6.05 2.10
CA VAL A 81 -4.73 -6.04 0.64
C VAL A 81 -5.75 -5.10 0.01
N LEU A 82 -6.77 -4.64 0.76
CA LEU A 82 -7.71 -3.63 0.28
C LEU A 82 -7.23 -2.20 0.56
N PHE A 83 -6.71 -1.92 1.75
CA PHE A 83 -6.57 -0.53 2.23
C PHE A 83 -5.15 -0.13 2.65
N GLU A 84 -4.28 -1.11 2.93
CA GLU A 84 -2.94 -0.83 3.42
C GLU A 84 -1.96 -0.64 2.26
N ASP A 85 -1.06 0.32 2.41
CA ASP A 85 0.06 0.55 1.51
C ASP A 85 -0.32 0.69 0.02
N LYS A 86 -1.25 1.62 -0.27
CA LYS A 86 -1.79 1.87 -1.60
C LYS A 86 -1.22 3.13 -2.24
N TYR A 87 -0.96 3.06 -3.54
CA TYR A 87 -0.69 4.20 -4.42
C TYR A 87 -1.89 4.43 -5.32
N LEU A 88 -2.42 5.65 -5.35
CA LEU A 88 -3.75 5.93 -5.90
C LEU A 88 -3.71 6.95 -7.04
N SER A 89 -4.71 6.88 -7.91
CA SER A 89 -5.17 8.00 -8.75
C SER A 89 -6.70 8.05 -8.71
N VAL A 90 -7.25 9.25 -8.72
CA VAL A 90 -8.69 9.49 -8.66
C VAL A 90 -9.12 10.26 -9.89
N TYR A 91 -10.28 9.91 -10.43
CA TYR A 91 -10.90 10.58 -11.56
C TYR A 91 -12.33 10.94 -11.19
N ASN A 92 -12.71 12.19 -11.42
CA ASN A 92 -14.04 12.73 -11.10
C ASN A 92 -14.87 12.89 -12.38
N GLU A 93 -16.19 12.74 -12.24
CA GLU A 93 -17.19 13.19 -13.23
C GLU A 93 -16.95 12.70 -14.67
N LEU A 94 -16.50 11.45 -14.80
CA LEU A 94 -16.28 10.85 -16.11
C LEU A 94 -17.62 10.44 -16.74
N SER A 95 -17.88 10.92 -17.96
CA SER A 95 -19.03 10.53 -18.77
C SER A 95 -19.16 9.03 -19.02
N CYS A 96 -18.04 8.30 -18.96
CA CYS A 96 -17.99 6.84 -19.13
C CYS A 96 -18.26 6.03 -17.84
N TYR A 97 -18.56 6.69 -16.72
CA TYR A 97 -18.75 6.04 -15.41
C TYR A 97 -19.81 4.92 -15.45
N ASP A 98 -21.02 5.23 -15.91
CA ASP A 98 -22.13 4.27 -15.94
C ASP A 98 -21.83 3.07 -16.85
N GLN A 99 -21.19 3.34 -18.00
CA GLN A 99 -20.77 2.30 -18.93
C GLN A 99 -19.73 1.36 -18.30
N LEU A 100 -18.73 1.92 -17.60
CA LEU A 100 -17.73 1.13 -16.88
C LEU A 100 -18.37 0.30 -15.78
N LYS A 101 -19.26 0.88 -14.99
CA LYS A 101 -19.97 0.17 -13.92
C LYS A 101 -20.71 -1.04 -14.48
N GLN A 102 -21.51 -0.85 -15.53
CA GLN A 102 -22.26 -1.94 -16.15
C GLN A 102 -21.34 -3.06 -16.67
N HIS A 103 -20.23 -2.72 -17.33
CA HIS A 103 -19.28 -3.71 -17.81
C HIS A 103 -18.60 -4.46 -16.66
N LEU A 104 -18.07 -3.75 -15.66
CA LEU A 104 -17.39 -4.37 -14.51
C LEU A 104 -18.33 -5.29 -13.71
N GLU A 105 -19.60 -4.89 -13.54
CA GLU A 105 -20.61 -5.72 -12.88
C GLU A 105 -20.91 -7.01 -13.65
N SER A 106 -20.94 -6.95 -14.98
CA SER A 106 -21.20 -8.13 -15.82
C SER A 106 -20.07 -9.18 -15.79
N LEU A 107 -18.87 -8.78 -15.37
CA LEU A 107 -17.66 -9.60 -15.39
C LEU A 107 -17.41 -10.35 -14.08
N VAL A 108 -18.18 -10.08 -13.01
CA VAL A 108 -17.93 -10.65 -11.68
C VAL A 108 -19.18 -11.33 -11.13
N ALA A 109 -19.01 -12.57 -10.68
CA ALA A 109 -20.07 -13.26 -9.95
C ALA A 109 -20.28 -12.59 -8.57
N PRO A 110 -21.54 -12.51 -8.06
CA PRO A 110 -21.85 -11.82 -6.80
C PRO A 110 -21.07 -12.28 -5.57
N ASP A 111 -20.65 -13.55 -5.54
CA ASP A 111 -19.96 -14.21 -4.43
C ASP A 111 -18.48 -14.54 -4.72
N GLN A 112 -17.91 -13.92 -5.76
CA GLN A 112 -16.54 -14.20 -6.15
C GLN A 112 -15.54 -13.70 -5.09
N THR A 113 -14.83 -14.64 -4.46
CA THR A 113 -13.79 -14.35 -3.47
C THR A 113 -12.38 -14.45 -4.04
N LEU A 114 -11.47 -13.70 -3.45
CA LEU A 114 -10.06 -13.67 -3.81
C LEU A 114 -9.42 -15.07 -3.82
N ASP A 115 -9.03 -15.55 -5.00
CA ASP A 115 -8.27 -16.79 -5.14
C ASP A 115 -6.76 -16.50 -4.99
N LEU A 116 -6.19 -16.94 -3.87
CA LEU A 116 -4.79 -16.74 -3.55
C LEU A 116 -3.83 -17.63 -4.35
N PHE A 117 -4.34 -18.62 -5.07
CA PHE A 117 -3.53 -19.56 -5.86
C PHE A 117 -3.51 -19.19 -7.34
N ARG A 118 -4.56 -18.55 -7.85
CA ARG A 118 -4.60 -18.05 -9.23
C ARG A 118 -3.98 -16.67 -9.36
N ASN A 119 -3.31 -16.40 -10.47
CA ASN A 119 -2.92 -15.05 -10.84
C ASN A 119 -4.00 -14.51 -11.78
N GLY A 120 -4.38 -13.25 -11.59
CA GLY A 120 -5.22 -12.51 -12.50
C GLY A 120 -4.43 -12.01 -13.71
N ASP A 121 -5.15 -11.83 -14.82
CA ASP A 121 -4.71 -11.12 -16.00
C ASP A 121 -5.79 -10.10 -16.38
N PHE A 122 -5.36 -8.90 -16.74
CA PHE A 122 -6.25 -7.85 -17.25
C PHE A 122 -6.78 -8.22 -18.64
N LYS A 123 -6.02 -8.93 -19.47
CA LYS A 123 -6.47 -9.30 -20.82
C LYS A 123 -7.69 -10.21 -20.81
N ASP A 124 -7.73 -11.12 -19.86
CA ASP A 124 -8.82 -12.09 -19.71
C ASP A 124 -9.95 -11.54 -18.81
N HIS A 125 -9.91 -10.25 -18.45
CA HIS A 125 -10.87 -9.59 -17.56
C HIS A 125 -11.04 -10.33 -16.22
N ILE A 126 -9.96 -10.95 -15.70
CA ILE A 126 -10.05 -11.82 -14.52
C ILE A 126 -9.98 -10.99 -13.24
N PHE A 127 -11.16 -10.62 -12.74
CA PHE A 127 -11.32 -10.18 -11.36
C PHE A 127 -11.08 -11.34 -10.41
N GLN A 128 -10.49 -11.06 -9.26
CA GLN A 128 -10.32 -12.05 -8.21
C GLN A 128 -11.41 -11.92 -7.15
N ALA A 129 -11.83 -10.69 -6.85
CA ALA A 129 -12.90 -10.43 -5.90
C ALA A 129 -13.67 -9.16 -6.27
N LYS A 130 -14.97 -9.16 -5.99
CA LYS A 130 -15.79 -7.95 -5.88
C LYS A 130 -16.22 -7.80 -4.44
N GLN A 131 -16.08 -6.59 -3.92
CA GLN A 131 -16.64 -6.24 -2.63
C GLN A 131 -17.47 -4.97 -2.77
N GLU A 132 -18.67 -5.01 -2.22
CA GLU A 132 -19.52 -3.84 -2.07
C GLU A 132 -19.40 -3.33 -0.64
N VAL A 133 -19.15 -2.04 -0.53
CA VAL A 133 -18.97 -1.34 0.73
C VAL A 133 -19.78 -0.06 0.64
N GLU A 134 -20.91 -0.01 1.34
CA GLU A 134 -21.86 1.10 1.25
C GLU A 134 -22.29 1.30 -0.22
N GLN A 135 -21.85 2.38 -0.87
CA GLN A 135 -22.12 2.69 -2.28
C GLN A 135 -20.83 2.67 -3.12
N LYS A 136 -19.85 1.86 -2.68
CA LYS A 136 -18.56 1.70 -3.34
C LYS A 136 -18.35 0.26 -3.77
N TYR A 137 -17.97 0.07 -5.02
CA TYR A 137 -17.69 -1.24 -5.62
C TYR A 137 -16.20 -1.39 -5.82
N ILE A 138 -15.58 -2.31 -5.08
CA ILE A 138 -14.15 -2.59 -5.12
C ILE A 138 -13.92 -3.86 -5.93
N TYR A 139 -13.23 -3.71 -7.05
CA TYR A 139 -12.84 -4.78 -7.96
C TYR A 139 -11.35 -5.06 -7.79
N GLN A 140 -10.99 -6.21 -7.23
CA GLN A 140 -9.60 -6.53 -6.89
C GLN A 140 -8.98 -7.56 -7.83
N PHE A 141 -7.71 -7.35 -8.18
CA PHE A 141 -6.91 -8.20 -9.05
C PHE A 141 -5.64 -8.64 -8.32
N LYS A 142 -5.40 -9.95 -8.26
CA LYS A 142 -4.12 -10.48 -7.83
C LYS A 142 -3.19 -10.54 -9.04
N ILE A 143 -2.11 -9.77 -9.05
CA ILE A 143 -1.09 -9.82 -10.10
C ILE A 143 0.27 -10.12 -9.49
N ILE A 144 1.16 -10.75 -10.26
CA ILE A 144 2.56 -10.89 -9.85
C ILE A 144 3.33 -9.68 -10.39
N ARG A 145 3.82 -8.83 -9.49
CA ARG A 145 4.70 -7.72 -9.84
C ARG A 145 6.14 -8.11 -9.57
N THR A 146 6.98 -7.89 -10.57
CA THR A 146 8.41 -8.20 -10.53
C THR A 146 9.20 -6.91 -10.39
N PHE A 147 10.22 -6.92 -9.53
CA PHE A 147 11.18 -5.82 -9.43
C PHE A 147 12.58 -6.37 -9.14
N ILE A 148 13.59 -5.55 -9.41
CA ILE A 148 14.99 -5.89 -9.15
C ILE A 148 15.41 -5.23 -7.85
N LEU A 149 15.85 -6.06 -6.90
CA LEU A 149 16.43 -5.63 -5.64
C LEU A 149 17.95 -5.66 -5.75
N LYS A 150 18.59 -4.54 -5.41
CA LYS A 150 20.05 -4.41 -5.38
C LYS A 150 20.56 -4.72 -3.97
N GLU A 151 21.27 -5.82 -3.80
CA GLU A 151 21.89 -6.21 -2.53
C GLU A 151 23.39 -5.96 -2.58
N ASN A 152 23.92 -5.30 -1.55
CA ASN A 152 25.36 -5.23 -1.36
C ASN A 152 25.78 -6.51 -0.64
N ILE A 153 26.56 -7.34 -1.31
CA ILE A 153 27.13 -8.56 -0.73
C ILE A 153 28.52 -8.20 -0.23
N ARG A 154 28.84 -8.64 0.99
CA ARG A 154 30.21 -8.51 1.49
C ARG A 154 31.10 -9.51 0.76
N VAL A 155 32.30 -9.07 0.36
CA VAL A 155 33.25 -9.89 -0.39
C VAL A 155 33.66 -11.14 0.40
N ASP A 156 33.76 -11.02 1.72
CA ASP A 156 34.05 -12.11 2.67
C ASP A 156 32.91 -13.14 2.82
N ALA A 157 31.70 -12.82 2.35
CA ALA A 157 30.57 -13.74 2.35
C ALA A 157 30.59 -14.71 1.16
N LEU A 158 31.51 -14.52 0.19
CA LEU A 158 31.74 -15.48 -0.88
C LEU A 158 32.53 -16.69 -0.38
N LYS A 159 32.38 -17.84 -1.06
CA LYS A 159 33.31 -18.97 -0.84
C LYS A 159 34.73 -18.52 -1.21
N SER A 160 35.72 -19.04 -0.49
CA SER A 160 37.14 -18.62 -0.59
C SER A 160 37.71 -18.65 -2.01
N GLU A 161 37.23 -19.56 -2.86
CA GLU A 161 37.63 -19.67 -4.27
C GLU A 161 37.14 -18.52 -5.18
N TYR A 162 36.17 -17.73 -4.72
CA TYR A 162 35.59 -16.58 -5.45
C TYR A 162 35.96 -15.23 -4.82
N VAL A 163 36.71 -15.24 -3.73
CA VAL A 163 37.22 -14.02 -3.09
C VAL A 163 38.38 -13.48 -3.93
N ASN A 164 38.21 -12.29 -4.50
CA ASN A 164 39.29 -11.54 -5.10
C ASN A 164 39.52 -10.27 -4.27
N GLU A 165 40.72 -10.15 -3.71
CA GLU A 165 41.12 -9.05 -2.82
C GLU A 165 41.13 -7.67 -3.52
N GLU A 166 41.10 -7.63 -4.86
CA GLU A 166 40.99 -6.39 -5.64
C GLU A 166 39.57 -5.81 -5.67
N TYR A 167 38.55 -6.58 -5.31
CA TYR A 167 37.17 -6.09 -5.30
C TYR A 167 36.82 -5.47 -3.95
N GLU A 168 36.52 -4.17 -3.94
CA GLU A 168 36.08 -3.46 -2.74
C GLU A 168 34.61 -3.69 -2.40
N LYS A 169 33.78 -4.02 -3.40
CA LYS A 169 32.33 -4.14 -3.24
C LYS A 169 31.70 -5.08 -4.27
N LEU A 170 30.84 -5.99 -3.79
CA LEU A 170 29.98 -6.79 -4.65
C LEU A 170 28.54 -6.29 -4.58
N VAL A 171 27.91 -6.27 -5.74
CA VAL A 171 26.51 -5.90 -5.90
C VAL A 171 25.81 -7.06 -6.61
N ALA A 172 24.83 -7.65 -5.95
CA ALA A 172 23.93 -8.60 -6.57
C ALA A 172 22.61 -7.91 -6.95
N TYR A 173 22.08 -8.31 -8.10
CA TYR A 173 20.75 -7.93 -8.54
C TYR A 173 19.86 -9.17 -8.44
N LYS A 174 18.86 -9.11 -7.59
CA LYS A 174 17.92 -10.20 -7.36
C LYS A 174 16.56 -9.82 -7.91
N GLU A 175 16.05 -10.64 -8.81
CA GLU A 175 14.65 -10.54 -9.22
C GLU A 175 13.76 -11.00 -8.06
N VAL A 176 12.85 -10.13 -7.63
CA VAL A 176 11.86 -10.40 -6.60
C VAL A 176 10.48 -10.36 -7.25
N ARG A 177 9.67 -11.38 -6.98
CA ARG A 177 8.29 -11.52 -7.48
C ARG A 177 7.35 -11.47 -6.29
N LEU A 178 6.43 -10.52 -6.28
CA LEU A 178 5.45 -10.37 -5.21
C LEU A 178 4.03 -10.43 -5.73
N PRO A 179 3.14 -11.20 -5.06
CA PRO A 179 1.71 -11.08 -5.29
C PRO A 179 1.22 -9.73 -4.77
N CYS A 180 0.68 -8.94 -5.69
CA CYS A 180 0.12 -7.62 -5.46
C CYS A 180 -1.39 -7.66 -5.74
N PHE A 181 -2.15 -6.88 -4.99
CA PHE A 181 -3.61 -6.86 -5.02
C PHE A 181 -4.10 -5.47 -5.44
N ASP A 182 -3.96 -5.19 -6.73
CA ASP A 182 -4.38 -3.92 -7.32
C ASP A 182 -5.91 -3.86 -7.34
N SER A 183 -6.48 -2.66 -7.36
CA SER A 183 -7.94 -2.50 -7.28
C SER A 183 -8.44 -1.34 -8.11
N ILE A 184 -9.67 -1.50 -8.61
CA ILE A 184 -10.46 -0.45 -9.24
C ILE A 184 -11.67 -0.25 -8.32
N ILE A 185 -11.90 0.98 -7.89
CA ILE A 185 -13.03 1.32 -7.02
C ILE A 185 -13.93 2.31 -7.75
N LEU A 186 -15.21 1.99 -7.81
CA LEU A 186 -16.25 2.90 -8.27
C LEU A 186 -17.00 3.41 -7.05
N ASP A 187 -17.10 4.72 -6.89
CA ASP A 187 -17.87 5.36 -5.81
C ASP A 187 -19.12 6.01 -6.41
N ASP A 188 -20.30 5.45 -6.16
CA ASP A 188 -21.56 5.94 -6.75
C ASP A 188 -21.95 7.31 -6.17
N VAL A 189 -21.53 7.62 -4.94
CA VAL A 189 -21.90 8.87 -4.26
C VAL A 189 -21.28 10.07 -4.95
N THR A 190 -20.00 9.94 -5.30
CA THR A 190 -19.18 11.01 -5.87
C THR A 190 -18.94 10.84 -7.38
N GLN A 191 -19.43 9.74 -7.97
CA GLN A 191 -19.12 9.30 -9.33
C GLN A 191 -17.61 9.26 -9.62
N GLN A 192 -16.83 8.82 -8.63
CA GLN A 192 -15.38 8.72 -8.73
C GLN A 192 -14.93 7.34 -9.19
N ILE A 193 -13.91 7.34 -10.04
CA ILE A 193 -13.13 6.14 -10.36
C ILE A 193 -11.78 6.26 -9.67
N ILE A 194 -11.47 5.30 -8.79
CA ILE A 194 -10.24 5.29 -8.00
C ILE A 194 -9.43 4.06 -8.41
N LEU A 195 -8.22 4.29 -8.92
CA LEU A 195 -7.28 3.24 -9.29
C LEU A 195 -6.25 3.08 -8.17
N CYS A 196 -6.05 1.85 -7.71
CA CYS A 196 -5.16 1.53 -6.59
C CYS A 196 -4.10 0.51 -7.00
N ALA A 197 -2.83 0.86 -6.85
CA ALA A 197 -1.70 -0.05 -6.95
C ALA A 197 -1.24 -0.46 -5.53
N ASP A 198 -1.07 -1.76 -5.32
CA ASP A 198 -0.70 -2.34 -4.03
C ASP A 198 0.81 -2.29 -3.76
N LEU A 199 1.17 -2.39 -2.47
CA LEU A 199 2.56 -2.44 -1.96
C LEU A 199 3.38 -1.19 -2.29
N SER A 200 2.78 -0.02 -2.13
CA SER A 200 3.38 1.25 -2.52
C SER A 200 4.73 1.56 -1.85
N SER A 201 4.98 1.01 -0.66
CA SER A 201 6.23 1.14 0.09
C SER A 201 7.37 0.26 -0.46
N GLN A 202 7.05 -0.79 -1.22
CA GLN A 202 8.03 -1.75 -1.74
C GLN A 202 8.48 -1.46 -3.17
N PHE A 203 7.67 -0.71 -3.92
CA PHE A 203 7.94 -0.44 -5.32
C PHE A 203 8.34 1.01 -5.54
N HIS A 204 9.28 1.21 -6.46
CA HIS A 204 9.57 2.54 -7.00
C HIS A 204 8.32 3.12 -7.65
N GLU A 205 8.17 4.44 -7.54
CA GLU A 205 7.00 5.17 -8.02
C GLU A 205 6.69 4.96 -9.51
N GLU A 206 7.72 4.83 -10.35
CA GLU A 206 7.56 4.54 -11.79
C GLU A 206 6.86 3.19 -12.03
N ASN A 207 7.16 2.16 -11.23
CA ASN A 207 6.50 0.86 -11.33
C ASN A 207 5.03 0.95 -10.89
N LEU A 208 4.74 1.77 -9.88
CA LEU A 208 3.38 1.99 -9.38
C LEU A 208 2.54 2.80 -10.39
N ARG A 209 3.11 3.86 -10.98
CA ARG A 209 2.49 4.60 -12.08
C ARG A 209 2.22 3.69 -13.28
N GLY A 210 3.17 2.81 -13.62
CA GLY A 210 2.96 1.79 -14.64
C GLY A 210 1.83 0.81 -14.32
N ALA A 211 1.63 0.45 -13.05
CA ALA A 211 0.51 -0.39 -12.61
C ALA A 211 -0.84 0.34 -12.76
N LEU A 212 -0.93 1.60 -12.31
CA LEU A 212 -2.14 2.40 -12.51
C LEU A 212 -2.46 2.64 -13.99
N ALA A 213 -1.44 2.90 -14.81
CA ALA A 213 -1.61 3.04 -16.26
C ALA A 213 -2.17 1.77 -16.91
N LYS A 214 -1.76 0.58 -16.45
CA LYS A 214 -2.33 -0.70 -16.92
C LYS A 214 -3.80 -0.86 -16.53
N LEU A 215 -4.17 -0.51 -15.29
CA LEU A 215 -5.57 -0.51 -14.86
C LEU A 215 -6.41 0.43 -15.72
N ARG A 216 -5.92 1.64 -15.99
CA ARG A 216 -6.60 2.61 -16.84
C ARG A 216 -6.74 2.13 -18.28
N LEU A 217 -5.66 1.61 -18.87
CA LEU A 217 -5.70 1.07 -20.24
C LEU A 217 -6.69 -0.08 -20.36
N TYR A 218 -6.77 -0.92 -19.33
CA TYR A 218 -7.79 -1.96 -19.23
C TYR A 218 -9.21 -1.37 -19.23
N LEU A 219 -9.48 -0.37 -18.40
CA LEU A 219 -10.81 0.28 -18.38
C LEU A 219 -11.15 0.95 -19.72
N ASN A 220 -10.17 1.58 -20.38
CA ASN A 220 -10.38 2.20 -21.69
C ASN A 220 -10.73 1.20 -22.80
N GLN A 221 -10.43 -0.09 -22.63
CA GLN A 221 -10.90 -1.13 -23.58
C GLN A 221 -12.39 -1.44 -23.43
N LEU A 222 -13.00 -1.03 -22.31
CA LEU A 222 -14.40 -1.31 -21.98
C LEU A 222 -15.35 -0.17 -22.36
N VAL A 223 -14.84 0.99 -22.78
CA VAL A 223 -15.66 2.19 -23.01
C VAL A 223 -15.29 2.92 -24.29
N LEU A 224 -16.25 3.69 -24.81
CA LEU A 224 -16.06 4.52 -25.99
C LEU A 224 -15.33 5.81 -25.65
N GLU A 225 -15.72 6.46 -24.55
CA GLU A 225 -15.08 7.67 -24.04
C GLU A 225 -14.00 7.28 -23.01
N HIS A 226 -12.75 7.51 -23.37
CA HIS A 226 -11.61 7.07 -22.58
C HIS A 226 -11.41 7.90 -21.31
N ILE A 227 -10.99 7.23 -20.23
CA ILE A 227 -10.43 7.84 -19.04
C ILE A 227 -9.13 8.59 -19.43
N PRO A 228 -8.99 9.88 -19.06
CA PRO A 228 -7.82 10.69 -19.39
C PRO A 228 -6.53 10.15 -18.77
N ASP A 229 -5.38 10.54 -19.33
CA ASP A 229 -4.07 10.11 -18.82
C ASP A 229 -3.78 10.62 -17.40
N THR A 230 -4.35 11.77 -17.04
CA THR A 230 -4.17 12.43 -15.75
C THR A 230 -5.47 12.44 -14.96
N GLY A 231 -5.39 12.03 -13.69
CA GLY A 231 -6.48 12.16 -12.73
C GLY A 231 -6.61 13.57 -12.15
N CYS A 232 -7.29 13.66 -11.02
CA CYS A 232 -7.46 14.86 -10.20
C CYS A 232 -6.11 15.40 -9.70
N ASN A 233 -5.92 16.72 -9.75
CA ASN A 233 -4.70 17.35 -9.25
C ASN A 233 -4.74 17.46 -7.72
N VAL A 234 -3.92 16.65 -7.05
CA VAL A 234 -3.82 16.61 -5.58
C VAL A 234 -2.68 17.48 -5.04
N PHE A 235 -1.96 18.23 -5.89
CA PHE A 235 -0.91 19.13 -5.42
C PHE A 235 -1.38 20.17 -4.38
N PRO A 236 -2.56 20.82 -4.52
CA PRO A 236 -3.06 21.77 -3.52
C PRO A 236 -3.27 21.16 -2.12
N ALA A 237 -3.44 19.84 -2.04
CA ALA A 237 -3.60 19.16 -0.74
C ALA A 237 -2.35 19.28 0.12
N ILE A 238 -1.15 19.45 -0.45
CA ILE A 238 0.11 19.49 0.31
C ILE A 238 0.11 20.65 1.30
N GLU A 239 -0.23 21.84 0.82
CA GLU A 239 -0.28 23.05 1.64
C GLU A 239 -1.37 22.94 2.73
N ARG A 240 -2.57 22.48 2.35
CA ARG A 240 -3.68 22.25 3.29
C ARG A 240 -3.28 21.28 4.40
N LEU A 241 -2.66 20.14 4.03
CA LEU A 241 -2.21 19.13 4.98
C LEU A 241 -1.15 19.69 5.94
N TYR A 242 -0.28 20.58 5.46
CA TYR A 242 0.72 21.24 6.30
C TYR A 242 0.08 22.17 7.34
N TYR A 243 -0.91 22.98 6.96
CA TYR A 243 -1.52 23.95 7.87
C TYR A 243 -2.64 23.38 8.76
N GLU A 244 -3.28 22.28 8.36
CA GLU A 244 -4.35 21.66 9.15
C GLU A 244 -3.83 21.18 10.51
N GLU A 245 -4.41 21.67 11.61
CA GLU A 245 -3.98 21.32 12.98
C GLU A 245 -4.12 19.84 13.30
N ILE A 246 -5.19 19.21 12.83
CA ILE A 246 -5.50 17.80 13.09
C ILE A 246 -4.46 16.91 12.42
N GLY A 247 -3.92 15.94 13.17
CA GLY A 247 -2.93 15.00 12.68
C GLY A 247 -1.50 15.57 12.72
N ASN A 248 -0.54 14.68 12.52
CA ASN A 248 0.88 14.96 12.72
C ASN A 248 1.62 14.93 11.39
N VAL A 249 2.42 15.95 11.09
CA VAL A 249 3.31 15.93 9.93
C VAL A 249 4.53 15.08 10.28
N LYS A 250 4.77 14.04 9.49
CA LYS A 250 5.87 13.08 9.70
C LYS A 250 7.05 13.32 8.76
N ASN A 251 6.78 13.75 7.54
CA ASN A 251 7.80 14.16 6.58
C ASN A 251 7.33 15.41 5.86
N LEU A 252 8.26 16.30 5.56
CA LEU A 252 7.99 17.53 4.82
C LEU A 252 9.19 17.83 3.93
N SER A 253 8.96 18.05 2.64
CA SER A 253 9.94 18.70 1.79
C SER A 253 9.37 20.01 1.28
N PHE A 254 10.16 21.07 1.37
CA PHE A 254 9.73 22.43 1.10
C PHE A 254 10.85 23.27 0.52
N LYS A 255 10.46 24.36 -0.12
CA LYS A 255 11.32 25.40 -0.64
C LYS A 255 11.30 26.62 0.25
N THR A 256 12.44 27.25 0.48
CA THR A 256 12.52 28.59 1.09
C THR A 256 12.52 29.68 0.02
N ASP A 257 12.25 30.91 0.42
CA ASP A 257 12.21 32.12 -0.41
C ASP A 257 13.54 32.39 -1.16
N ASP A 258 14.67 32.00 -0.58
CA ASP A 258 15.99 32.03 -1.23
C ASP A 258 16.22 30.92 -2.28
N GLY A 259 15.23 30.05 -2.48
CA GLY A 259 15.29 28.99 -3.47
C GLY A 259 16.08 27.76 -3.04
N ILE A 260 16.27 27.54 -1.74
CA ILE A 260 16.90 26.31 -1.22
C ILE A 260 15.84 25.24 -0.94
N SER A 261 16.17 23.99 -1.28
CA SER A 261 15.34 22.82 -1.01
C SER A 261 15.72 22.20 0.34
N HIS A 262 14.70 21.97 1.16
CA HIS A 262 14.82 21.30 2.45
C HIS A 262 14.00 20.02 2.48
N ASN A 263 14.47 19.04 3.25
CA ASN A 263 13.74 17.82 3.56
C ASN A 263 13.90 17.50 5.04
N GLU A 264 12.76 17.37 5.73
CA GLU A 264 12.70 17.08 7.15
C GLU A 264 11.83 15.84 7.40
N SER A 265 12.28 15.01 8.33
CA SER A 265 11.57 13.85 8.83
C SER A 265 11.47 13.92 10.34
N SER A 266 10.29 13.57 10.88
CA SER A 266 10.04 13.49 12.31
C SER A 266 11.06 12.54 12.96
N ARG A 267 11.71 13.02 14.02
CA ARG A 267 12.68 12.24 14.80
C ARG A 267 11.97 11.51 15.93
N VAL A 268 12.61 10.47 16.46
CA VAL A 268 12.13 9.77 17.66
C VAL A 268 11.87 10.78 18.78
N GLY A 269 10.66 10.75 19.35
CA GLY A 269 10.23 11.68 20.41
C GLY A 269 9.56 12.97 19.93
N ILE A 270 9.54 13.25 18.62
CA ILE A 270 8.76 14.34 18.02
C ILE A 270 7.57 13.73 17.29
N GLU A 271 6.37 13.93 17.83
CA GLU A 271 5.17 13.40 17.20
C GLU A 271 4.80 14.17 15.93
N ASP A 272 4.85 15.50 15.98
CA ASP A 272 4.60 16.38 14.85
C ASP A 272 5.83 17.23 14.55
N LEU A 273 6.34 17.11 13.32
CA LEU A 273 7.47 17.88 12.81
C LEU A 273 7.28 19.39 13.00
N ARG A 274 6.05 19.90 12.84
CA ARG A 274 5.73 21.33 12.98
C ARG A 274 5.96 21.86 14.39
N SER A 275 5.87 20.99 15.40
CA SER A 275 6.09 21.36 16.80
C SER A 275 7.56 21.42 17.19
N GLY A 276 8.46 20.84 16.38
CA GLY A 276 9.87 20.73 16.68
C GLY A 276 10.61 22.06 16.61
N GLU A 277 11.56 22.27 17.53
CA GLU A 277 12.34 23.51 17.63
C GLU A 277 13.12 23.84 16.36
N TYR A 278 13.64 22.82 15.66
CA TYR A 278 14.35 23.01 14.39
C TYR A 278 13.43 23.61 13.32
N HIS A 279 12.23 23.03 13.16
CA HIS A 279 11.27 23.50 12.17
C HIS A 279 10.77 24.90 12.52
N LYS A 280 10.34 25.13 13.77
CA LYS A 280 9.89 26.45 14.26
C LYS A 280 10.96 27.53 14.07
N GLY A 281 12.21 27.21 14.44
CA GLY A 281 13.34 28.14 14.28
C GLY A 281 13.65 28.45 12.83
N GLY A 282 13.53 27.47 11.94
CA GLY A 282 13.71 27.63 10.49
C GLY A 282 12.66 28.54 9.87
N ILE A 283 11.37 28.25 10.10
CA ILE A 283 10.26 29.00 9.49
C ILE A 283 10.05 30.40 10.11
N ALA A 284 10.60 30.67 11.30
CA ALA A 284 10.51 31.99 11.91
C ALA A 284 11.21 33.09 11.09
N ASN A 285 12.14 32.72 10.21
CA ASN A 285 12.96 33.65 9.43
C ASN A 285 12.86 33.44 7.92
N ALA A 286 11.99 32.54 7.44
CA ALA A 286 11.84 32.22 6.02
C ALA A 286 10.39 31.84 5.70
N THR A 287 9.93 32.21 4.50
CA THR A 287 8.67 31.67 3.97
C THR A 287 8.95 30.32 3.34
N ILE A 288 8.08 29.34 3.59
CA ILE A 288 8.22 28.01 3.00
C ILE A 288 7.10 27.69 2.00
N GLU A 289 7.46 26.95 0.96
CA GLU A 289 6.55 26.42 -0.04
C GLU A 289 6.67 24.89 -0.06
N PRO A 290 5.78 24.17 0.66
CA PRO A 290 5.78 22.71 0.70
C PRO A 290 5.46 22.08 -0.65
N TYR A 291 6.20 21.03 -1.02
CA TYR A 291 5.96 20.25 -2.25
C TYR A 291 5.94 18.74 -2.02
N ASN A 292 6.16 18.27 -0.80
CA ASN A 292 6.00 16.87 -0.43
C ASN A 292 5.63 16.80 1.05
N ILE A 293 4.63 15.99 1.39
CA ILE A 293 4.18 15.83 2.76
C ILE A 293 3.76 14.40 3.04
N THR A 294 4.17 13.89 4.21
CA THR A 294 3.56 12.73 4.85
C THR A 294 2.84 13.18 6.11
N LYS A 295 1.55 12.89 6.21
CA LYS A 295 0.72 13.19 7.37
C LYS A 295 0.14 11.92 7.96
N GLU A 296 0.29 11.78 9.27
CA GLU A 296 -0.29 10.69 10.06
C GLU A 296 -1.45 11.23 10.87
N TYR A 297 -2.62 10.64 10.69
CA TYR A 297 -3.75 10.90 11.56
C TYR A 297 -3.89 9.73 12.53
N ASN A 298 -3.82 10.04 13.83
CA ASN A 298 -3.96 9.08 14.93
C ASN A 298 -5.09 9.53 15.87
N LEU A 299 -6.31 9.56 15.34
CA LEU A 299 -7.51 9.85 16.14
C LEU A 299 -8.13 8.53 16.61
N GLU A 300 -8.94 8.55 17.68
CA GLU A 300 -9.58 7.35 18.24
C GLU A 300 -10.35 6.52 17.19
N ALA A 301 -10.96 7.19 16.21
CA ALA A 301 -11.72 6.58 15.13
C ALA A 301 -10.95 6.46 13.79
N TYR A 302 -9.74 7.04 13.68
CA TYR A 302 -9.09 7.24 12.38
C TYR A 302 -7.58 7.10 12.49
N LYS A 303 -7.04 6.01 11.95
CA LYS A 303 -5.60 5.75 11.87
C LYS A 303 -5.20 5.57 10.42
N VAL A 304 -4.54 6.57 9.84
CA VAL A 304 -4.09 6.52 8.45
C VAL A 304 -2.86 7.38 8.23
N LEU A 305 -2.00 6.88 7.36
CA LEU A 305 -0.86 7.60 6.84
C LEU A 305 -1.15 8.01 5.39
N VAL A 306 -1.06 9.30 5.12
CA VAL A 306 -1.21 9.89 3.79
C VAL A 306 0.13 10.45 3.35
N THR A 307 0.54 10.21 2.11
CA THR A 307 1.69 10.90 1.51
C THR A 307 1.31 11.48 0.16
N VAL A 308 1.59 12.76 -0.04
CA VAL A 308 1.44 13.45 -1.32
C VAL A 308 2.82 13.92 -1.74
N LYS A 309 3.36 13.32 -2.81
CA LYS A 309 4.77 13.43 -3.17
C LYS A 309 4.94 14.23 -4.46
N GLY A 310 5.13 15.54 -4.34
CA GLY A 310 5.56 16.38 -5.43
C GLY A 310 7.09 16.41 -5.55
N SER A 311 7.59 17.29 -6.42
CA SER A 311 9.02 17.49 -6.61
C SER A 311 9.37 18.98 -6.66
N TRP A 312 10.60 19.30 -6.26
CA TRP A 312 11.15 20.64 -6.44
C TRP A 312 10.99 21.17 -7.86
N HIS A 313 11.27 20.32 -8.86
CA HIS A 313 11.15 20.69 -10.27
C HIS A 313 9.72 21.06 -10.65
N ALA A 314 8.72 20.47 -10.00
CA ALA A 314 7.33 20.80 -10.23
C ALA A 314 7.01 22.24 -9.78
N LEU A 315 7.63 22.73 -8.69
CA LEU A 315 7.56 24.13 -8.26
C LEU A 315 8.32 25.11 -9.18
N ALA A 316 9.38 24.64 -9.83
CA ALA A 316 10.25 25.50 -10.64
C ALA A 316 9.66 25.83 -12.04
N ILE A 317 8.61 25.12 -12.45
CA ILE A 317 7.90 25.39 -13.70
C ILE A 317 6.95 26.57 -13.45
N ASN A 318 7.34 27.77 -13.88
CA ASN A 318 6.60 29.04 -13.73
C ASN A 318 5.25 29.11 -14.50
N THR A 319 4.58 27.99 -14.75
CA THR A 319 3.32 27.93 -15.49
C THR A 319 2.25 27.20 -14.66
N GLY A 320 1.63 27.93 -13.74
CA GLY A 320 0.45 27.48 -12.99
C GLY A 320 0.74 26.54 -11.82
N ILE A 321 -0.33 25.99 -11.24
CA ILE A 321 -0.26 25.02 -10.13
C ILE A 321 0.38 23.72 -10.66
N PRO A 322 1.41 23.18 -9.99
CA PRO A 322 2.00 21.91 -10.40
C PRO A 322 0.96 20.80 -10.49
N ASN A 323 1.06 19.97 -11.52
CA ASN A 323 0.13 18.88 -11.72
C ASN A 323 0.65 17.59 -11.07
N LEU A 324 -0.02 17.14 -10.02
CA LEU A 324 0.27 15.89 -9.30
C LEU A 324 -1.01 15.08 -9.18
N ASN A 325 -1.06 13.88 -9.76
CA ASN A 325 -2.31 13.11 -9.88
C ASN A 325 -2.33 11.82 -9.06
N ASN A 326 -1.31 11.64 -8.21
CA ASN A 326 -1.14 10.45 -7.42
C ASN A 326 -0.70 10.76 -6.00
N PHE A 327 -1.08 9.88 -5.10
CA PHE A 327 -0.75 9.95 -3.68
C PHE A 327 -0.77 8.56 -3.07
N TYR A 328 -0.28 8.46 -1.84
CA TYR A 328 -0.18 7.23 -1.09
C TYR A 328 -1.12 7.27 0.10
N VAL A 329 -1.81 6.16 0.37
CA VAL A 329 -2.65 5.98 1.56
C VAL A 329 -2.31 4.63 2.17
N SER A 330 -2.12 4.60 3.49
CA SER A 330 -1.91 3.37 4.22
C SER A 330 -2.72 3.34 5.51
N THR A 331 -3.66 2.41 5.58
CA THR A 331 -4.45 2.09 6.77
C THR A 331 -4.97 0.66 6.69
N LYS A 332 -5.40 0.09 7.81
CA LYS A 332 -6.11 -1.20 7.86
C LYS A 332 -7.63 -1.03 7.98
N ASP A 333 -8.07 0.22 8.11
CA ASP A 333 -9.45 0.57 8.34
C ASP A 333 -10.09 1.20 7.09
N GLN A 334 -11.23 0.65 6.71
CA GLN A 334 -11.97 1.04 5.52
C GLN A 334 -12.46 2.50 5.60
N SER A 335 -13.05 2.88 6.74
CA SER A 335 -13.56 4.25 6.92
C SER A 335 -12.43 5.27 6.82
N SER A 336 -11.27 4.90 7.35
CA SER A 336 -10.07 5.71 7.31
C SER A 336 -9.52 5.88 5.90
N PHE A 337 -9.58 4.82 5.10
CA PHE A 337 -9.10 4.82 3.72
C PHE A 337 -9.91 5.78 2.85
N PHE A 338 -11.24 5.67 2.86
CA PHE A 338 -12.09 6.51 2.00
C PHE A 338 -12.12 7.96 2.46
N LYS A 339 -12.14 8.21 3.77
CA LYS A 339 -12.05 9.59 4.28
C LYS A 339 -10.71 10.24 3.93
N ALA A 340 -9.60 9.50 3.91
CA ALA A 340 -8.33 10.03 3.43
C ALA A 340 -8.40 10.48 1.96
N ILE A 341 -9.01 9.67 1.09
CA ILE A 341 -9.20 10.00 -0.32
C ILE A 341 -10.07 11.25 -0.48
N GLU A 342 -11.21 11.30 0.22
CA GLU A 342 -12.13 12.44 0.21
C GLU A 342 -11.39 13.74 0.60
N GLU A 343 -10.63 13.70 1.69
CA GLU A 343 -9.85 14.85 2.14
C GLU A 343 -8.80 15.30 1.13
N ILE A 344 -8.10 14.38 0.47
CA ILE A 344 -7.06 14.72 -0.50
C ILE A 344 -7.66 15.32 -1.78
N VAL A 345 -8.80 14.81 -2.23
CA VAL A 345 -9.44 15.20 -3.50
C VAL A 345 -10.36 16.41 -3.35
N LYS A 346 -10.78 16.79 -2.14
CA LYS A 346 -11.61 17.99 -1.88
C LYS A 346 -11.09 19.29 -2.51
N THR A 347 -9.79 19.37 -2.73
CA THR A 347 -9.11 20.56 -3.26
C THR A 347 -8.70 20.43 -4.72
N SER A 348 -9.10 19.35 -5.39
CA SER A 348 -8.67 18.98 -6.74
C SER A 348 -9.57 19.48 -7.85
#